data_AF-B7K8D7-F1
#
_entry.id   AF-B7K8D7-F1
#
_cell.length_a   1.000
_cell.length_b   1.000
_cell.length_c   1.000
_cell.angle_alpha   90.00
_cell.angle_beta   90.00
_cell.angle_gamma   90.00
#
_symmetry.space_group_name_H-M   'P 1'
#
loop_
_entity.id
_entity.type
_entity.pdbx_description
1 polymer ?
#
loop_
_entity_poly.entity_id
_entity_poly.type
_entity_poly.pdbx_seq_one_letter_code
_entity_poly.pdbx_strand_id
1 'polypeptide(L)'
;MAEEQPISQRQTKPLSYREELKQNISQLIEQLDLSSLQKQFMKSRWLDQLMWLEGRAERCRNRHHKLRLITIVGGVLLPALISLNSSLHPRVNQCEPQPDASTPTTVASQPDWMTWLSSVNWLTWFTFGLSQAVAISAAVEEFFHYGESYRQYRNTAEIMKIEGWQFFQLTGRYSNEKSHSEAYSDFAMRVEGIIQQDVEGYLAQTQQSQEKAKQNVNVNLDQ
;
A
#
# COMPACT_ATOMS: atom_id res chain seq x y z
N MET A 1 44.52 22.85 -30.28
CA MET A 1 43.33 23.69 -30.52
C MET A 1 42.23 22.73 -30.97
N ALA A 2 41.65 22.04 -29.99
CA ALA A 2 40.23 22.12 -29.57
C ALA A 2 39.32 21.51 -30.65
N GLU A 3 38.52 20.47 -30.40
CA GLU A 3 37.62 20.31 -29.26
C GLU A 3 37.21 18.81 -29.16
N GLU A 4 37.57 18.13 -28.07
CA GLU A 4 36.94 16.85 -27.75
C GLU A 4 35.51 17.13 -27.29
N GLN A 5 34.54 16.65 -28.08
CA GLN A 5 33.12 16.70 -27.75
C GLN A 5 32.87 15.89 -26.47
N PRO A 6 32.22 16.46 -25.43
CA PRO A 6 31.93 15.70 -24.22
C PRO A 6 30.84 14.68 -24.53
N ILE A 7 31.15 13.40 -24.26
CA ILE A 7 30.21 12.29 -24.28
C ILE A 7 29.07 12.65 -23.33
N SER A 8 27.96 13.13 -23.90
CA SER A 8 26.71 13.38 -23.20
C SER A 8 26.26 12.06 -22.59
N GLN A 9 26.45 11.92 -21.29
CA GLN A 9 25.86 10.87 -20.48
C GLN A 9 24.34 11.00 -20.56
N ARG A 10 23.73 10.39 -21.58
CA ARG A 10 22.31 10.05 -21.52
C ARG A 10 22.15 9.13 -20.32
N GLN A 11 21.60 9.67 -19.23
CA GLN A 11 21.07 8.87 -18.15
C GLN A 11 19.95 8.01 -18.72
N THR A 12 20.29 6.83 -19.26
CA THR A 12 19.30 5.77 -19.40
C THR A 12 18.94 5.43 -17.96
N LYS A 13 17.75 5.87 -17.50
CA LYS A 13 17.18 5.34 -16.26
C LYS A 13 17.41 3.83 -16.29
N PRO A 14 17.91 3.20 -15.22
CA PRO A 14 18.05 1.76 -15.20
C PRO A 14 16.69 1.20 -15.63
N LEU A 15 16.68 0.40 -16.71
CA LEU A 15 15.48 -0.29 -17.18
C LEU A 15 14.83 -0.90 -15.95
N SER A 16 13.52 -0.70 -15.80
CA SER A 16 12.81 -1.28 -14.65
C SER A 16 13.09 -2.79 -14.68
N TYR A 17 13.42 -3.41 -13.54
CA TYR A 17 13.68 -4.86 -13.44
C TYR A 17 12.67 -5.70 -14.24
N ARG A 18 11.40 -5.28 -14.20
CA ARG A 18 10.29 -5.86 -14.94
C ARG A 18 10.42 -5.76 -16.47
N GLU A 19 10.94 -4.65 -16.99
CA GLU A 19 11.18 -4.47 -18.42
C GLU A 19 12.32 -5.37 -18.90
N GLU A 20 13.41 -5.44 -18.13
CA GLU A 20 14.54 -6.33 -18.41
C GLU A 20 14.10 -7.79 -18.40
N LEU A 21 13.35 -8.21 -17.37
CA LEU A 21 12.83 -9.57 -17.29
C LEU A 21 11.89 -9.89 -18.45
N LYS A 22 10.97 -8.99 -18.80
CA LYS A 22 10.07 -9.15 -19.94
C LYS A 22 10.83 -9.34 -21.25
N GLN A 23 11.87 -8.55 -21.46
CA GLN A 23 12.72 -8.64 -22.65
C GLN A 23 13.48 -9.96 -22.69
N ASN A 24 14.16 -10.34 -21.60
CA ASN A 24 14.91 -11.58 -21.50
C ASN A 24 14.02 -12.81 -21.75
N ILE A 25 12.85 -12.87 -21.11
CA ILE A 25 11.91 -13.98 -21.34
C ILE A 25 11.36 -13.95 -22.77
N SER A 26 11.03 -12.79 -23.32
CA SER A 26 10.55 -12.69 -24.71
C SER A 26 11.60 -13.21 -25.71
N GLN A 27 12.88 -12.92 -25.48
CA GLN A 27 13.99 -13.43 -26.30
C GLN A 27 14.12 -14.95 -26.16
N LEU A 28 14.00 -15.49 -24.95
CA LEU A 28 14.01 -16.95 -24.74
C LEU A 28 12.85 -17.63 -25.50
N ILE A 29 11.64 -17.08 -25.44
CA ILE A 29 10.48 -17.59 -26.19
C ILE A 29 10.74 -17.61 -27.70
N GLU A 30 11.45 -16.61 -28.23
CA GLU A 30 11.77 -16.52 -29.66
C GLU A 30 12.74 -17.61 -30.11
N GLN A 31 13.66 -18.03 -29.25
CA GLN A 31 14.65 -19.07 -29.53
C GLN A 31 14.08 -20.49 -29.50
N LEU A 32 12.92 -20.71 -28.88
CA LEU A 32 12.27 -22.02 -28.83
C LEU A 32 11.80 -22.51 -30.21
N ASP A 33 11.77 -23.82 -30.40
CA ASP A 33 11.27 -24.51 -31.60
C ASP A 33 9.73 -24.58 -31.69
N LEU A 34 9.05 -23.56 -31.15
CA LEU A 34 7.58 -23.47 -31.12
C LEU A 34 7.01 -22.85 -32.40
N SER A 35 5.77 -23.22 -32.72
CA SER A 35 4.99 -22.53 -33.76
C SER A 35 4.79 -21.05 -33.40
N SER A 36 4.66 -20.20 -34.42
CA SER A 36 4.42 -18.75 -34.22
C SER A 36 3.18 -18.48 -33.35
N LEU A 37 2.14 -19.30 -33.50
CA LEU A 37 0.93 -19.22 -32.71
C LEU A 37 1.18 -19.55 -31.23
N GLN A 38 1.88 -20.65 -30.93
CA GLN A 38 2.23 -21.02 -29.55
C GLN A 38 3.11 -19.95 -28.90
N LYS A 39 4.08 -19.38 -29.63
CA LYS A 39 4.90 -18.25 -29.14
C LYS A 39 4.04 -17.03 -28.81
N GLN A 40 3.05 -16.71 -29.65
CA GLN A 40 2.16 -15.59 -29.42
C GLN A 40 1.30 -15.80 -28.18
N PHE A 41 0.68 -16.98 -28.03
CA PHE A 41 -0.09 -17.32 -26.83
C PHE A 41 0.78 -17.27 -25.56
N MET A 42 2.00 -17.80 -25.62
CA MET A 42 2.93 -17.75 -24.49
C MET A 42 3.26 -16.32 -24.09
N LYS A 43 3.46 -15.41 -25.06
CA LYS A 43 3.70 -13.99 -24.79
C LYS A 43 2.46 -13.27 -24.26
N SER A 44 1.30 -13.47 -24.87
CA SER A 44 0.08 -12.74 -24.53
C SER A 44 -0.56 -13.22 -23.23
N ARG A 45 -0.43 -14.51 -22.92
CA ARG A 45 -1.13 -15.14 -21.81
C ARG A 45 -0.21 -15.33 -20.62
N TRP A 46 0.83 -16.14 -20.79
CA TRP A 46 1.73 -16.48 -19.68
C TRP A 46 2.62 -15.31 -19.29
N LEU A 47 3.35 -14.73 -20.25
CA LEU A 47 4.28 -13.63 -19.95
C LEU A 47 3.55 -12.38 -19.47
N ASP A 48 2.43 -12.00 -20.11
CA ASP A 48 1.65 -10.83 -19.64
C ASP A 48 1.09 -11.04 -18.22
N GLN A 49 0.59 -12.24 -17.91
CA GLN A 49 0.12 -12.58 -16.57
C GLN A 49 1.26 -12.54 -15.54
N LEU A 50 2.42 -13.11 -15.87
CA LEU A 50 3.61 -13.04 -15.01
C LEU A 50 4.00 -11.58 -14.75
N MET A 51 4.07 -10.77 -15.82
CA MET A 51 4.37 -9.35 -15.69
C MET A 51 3.34 -8.64 -14.81
N TRP A 52 2.05 -8.92 -14.98
CA TRP A 52 1.00 -8.35 -14.16
C TRP A 52 1.16 -8.72 -12.68
N LEU A 53 1.44 -10.00 -12.38
CA LEU A 53 1.66 -10.50 -11.02
C LEU A 53 2.86 -9.81 -10.35
N GLU A 54 3.99 -9.69 -11.04
CA GLU A 54 5.17 -8.99 -10.52
C GLU A 54 4.89 -7.51 -10.21
N GLY A 55 4.17 -6.83 -11.12
CA GLY A 55 3.81 -5.43 -10.92
C GLY A 55 2.79 -5.19 -9.82
N ARG A 56 1.98 -6.20 -9.50
CA ARG A 56 1.03 -6.15 -8.39
C ARG A 56 1.71 -6.44 -7.06
N ALA A 57 2.71 -7.33 -7.04
CA ALA A 57 3.54 -7.60 -5.87
C ALA A 57 4.28 -6.33 -5.39
N GLU A 58 4.97 -5.60 -6.28
CA GLU A 58 5.73 -4.40 -5.88
C GLU A 58 4.87 -3.28 -5.28
N ARG A 59 3.68 -3.05 -5.84
CA ARG A 59 2.76 -1.99 -5.38
C ARG A 59 2.20 -2.26 -3.98
N CYS A 60 1.99 -3.52 -3.60
CA CYS A 60 1.57 -3.88 -2.25
C CYS A 60 2.65 -3.54 -1.20
N ARG A 61 3.92 -3.85 -1.48
CA ARG A 61 5.02 -3.58 -0.53
C ARG A 61 5.15 -2.09 -0.19
N ASN A 62 5.11 -1.22 -1.20
CA ASN A 62 5.33 0.21 -0.98
C ASN A 62 4.15 0.93 -0.31
N ARG A 63 2.93 0.39 -0.42
CA ARG A 63 1.75 1.02 0.19
C ARG A 63 1.63 0.72 1.68
N HIS A 64 1.98 -0.50 2.11
CA HIS A 64 1.99 -0.85 3.54
C HIS A 64 2.98 -0.02 4.35
N HIS A 65 4.16 0.28 3.81
CA HIS A 65 5.14 1.10 4.52
C HIS A 65 4.76 2.59 4.59
N LYS A 66 4.01 3.11 3.61
CA LYS A 66 3.57 4.51 3.61
C LYS A 66 2.50 4.78 4.65
N LEU A 67 1.54 3.86 4.83
CA LEU A 67 0.48 4.01 5.85
C LEU A 67 1.06 3.95 7.26
N ARG A 68 1.94 2.99 7.54
CA ARG A 68 2.62 2.87 8.84
C ARG A 68 3.47 4.09 9.17
N LEU A 69 4.13 4.68 8.17
CA LEU A 69 4.93 5.89 8.35
C LEU A 69 4.06 7.10 8.71
N ILE A 70 2.87 7.22 8.10
CA ILE A 70 1.90 8.28 8.45
C ILE A 70 1.43 8.12 9.90
N THR A 71 1.10 6.90 10.35
CA THR A 71 0.66 6.63 11.73
C THR A 71 1.76 6.94 12.76
N ILE A 72 3.01 6.54 12.50
CA ILE A 72 4.14 6.81 13.41
C ILE A 72 4.44 8.31 13.47
N VAL A 73 4.52 8.98 12.32
CA VAL A 73 4.83 10.42 12.25
C VAL A 73 3.71 11.24 12.91
N GLY A 74 2.44 10.89 12.66
CA GLY A 74 1.29 11.53 13.32
C GLY A 74 1.27 11.32 14.84
N GLY A 75 1.57 10.12 15.31
CA GLY A 75 1.62 9.80 16.75
C GLY A 75 2.75 10.49 17.50
N VAL A 76 3.92 10.70 16.87
CA VAL A 76 5.09 11.36 17.49
C VAL A 76 4.99 12.89 17.44
N LEU A 77 4.35 13.47 16.42
CA LEU A 77 4.15 14.92 16.32
C LEU A 77 3.16 15.46 17.37
N LEU A 78 2.16 14.66 17.76
CA LEU A 78 1.07 15.05 18.67
C LEU A 78 1.57 15.50 20.07
N PRO A 79 2.36 14.70 20.82
CA PRO A 79 2.87 15.10 22.14
C PRO A 79 3.81 16.31 22.08
N ALA A 80 4.61 16.41 21.01
CA ALA A 80 5.55 17.51 20.82
C ALA A 80 4.84 18.86 20.66
N LEU A 81 3.74 18.90 19.90
CA LEU A 81 2.92 20.11 19.70
C LEU A 81 2.19 20.53 20.99
N ILE A 82 1.65 19.58 21.75
CA ILE A 82 0.97 19.86 23.03
C ILE A 82 1.97 20.39 24.07
N SER A 83 3.20 19.85 24.08
CA SER A 83 4.28 20.25 24.99
C SER A 83 4.79 21.68 24.74
N LEU A 84 4.78 22.15 23.48
CA LEU A 84 5.22 23.51 23.14
C LEU A 84 4.18 24.59 23.47
N ASN A 85 2.90 24.23 23.62
CA ASN A 85 1.83 25.20 23.96
C ASN A 85 1.70 25.45 25.47
N SER A 86 2.03 24.46 26.30
CA SER A 86 1.92 24.58 27.77
C SER A 86 3.01 25.46 28.40
N SER A 87 4.13 25.69 27.69
CA SER A 87 5.21 26.57 28.16
C SER A 87 4.92 28.07 27.99
N LEU A 88 3.82 28.42 27.29
CA LEU A 88 3.44 29.81 27.00
C LEU A 88 2.39 30.39 27.95
N HIS A 89 2.13 29.79 29.11
CA HIS A 89 1.33 30.44 30.16
C HIS A 89 2.25 31.36 30.99
N PRO A 90 2.21 32.69 30.84
CA PRO A 90 2.94 33.58 31.73
C PRO A 90 2.34 33.41 33.12
N ARG A 91 3.19 33.31 34.15
CA ARG A 91 2.76 33.40 35.53
C ARG A 91 2.14 34.78 35.73
N VAL A 92 0.81 34.86 35.75
CA VAL A 92 0.12 36.05 36.26
C VAL A 92 0.42 36.07 37.75
N ASN A 93 1.45 36.81 38.13
CA ASN A 93 1.68 37.20 39.52
C ASN A 93 0.51 38.11 39.91
N GLN A 94 -0.56 37.53 40.44
CA GLN A 94 -1.60 38.26 41.15
C GLN A 94 -0.96 38.83 42.42
N CYS A 95 -0.55 40.10 42.36
CA CYS A 95 -0.41 40.92 43.55
C CYS A 95 -1.80 41.17 44.11
N GLU A 96 -2.09 40.56 45.25
CA GLU A 96 -3.31 40.76 46.02
C GLU A 96 -3.29 42.16 46.68
N PRO A 97 -4.24 43.07 46.39
CA PRO A 97 -4.34 44.35 47.11
C PRO A 97 -5.14 44.16 48.41
N GLN A 98 -4.61 44.68 49.52
CA GLN A 98 -5.28 44.71 50.83
C GLN A 98 -6.50 45.64 50.85
N PRO A 99 -7.52 45.39 51.69
CA PRO A 99 -8.76 46.16 51.70
C PRO A 99 -8.63 47.37 52.64
N ASP A 100 -8.78 48.59 52.10
CA ASP A 100 -9.13 49.77 52.89
C ASP A 100 -10.27 50.57 52.22
N ALA A 101 -10.83 51.48 53.01
CA ALA A 101 -12.26 51.75 53.08
C ALA A 101 -12.87 52.63 51.96
N SER A 102 -14.16 52.34 51.71
CA SER A 102 -15.27 53.28 51.43
C SER A 102 -15.48 53.92 50.03
N THR A 103 -16.50 53.39 49.33
CA THR A 103 -17.53 54.05 48.47
C THR A 103 -17.17 54.52 47.04
N PRO A 104 -18.14 54.84 46.16
CA PRO A 104 -19.16 53.97 45.57
C PRO A 104 -19.29 54.14 44.02
N THR A 105 -20.19 53.35 43.41
CA THR A 105 -20.94 53.63 42.17
C THR A 105 -20.33 53.24 40.81
N THR A 106 -20.98 52.24 40.21
CA THR A 106 -21.34 52.07 38.80
C THR A 106 -20.24 52.12 37.74
N VAL A 107 -19.84 50.93 37.29
CA VAL A 107 -19.62 50.66 35.87
C VAL A 107 -20.25 49.31 35.57
N ALA A 108 -21.17 49.26 34.61
CA ALA A 108 -21.63 48.03 34.01
C ALA A 108 -20.45 47.38 33.28
N SER A 109 -19.82 46.37 33.90
CA SER A 109 -18.81 45.54 33.26
C SER A 109 -19.39 44.14 33.07
N GLN A 110 -19.67 43.83 31.80
CA GLN A 110 -19.93 42.48 31.31
C GLN A 110 -18.85 41.50 31.79
N PRO A 111 -19.18 40.21 31.96
CA PRO A 111 -18.20 39.19 32.25
C PRO A 111 -17.25 38.96 31.07
N ASP A 112 -16.07 39.56 31.14
CA ASP A 112 -14.90 39.39 30.30
C ASP A 112 -14.22 38.00 30.45
N TRP A 113 -14.68 37.19 31.41
CA TRP A 113 -14.29 35.78 31.51
C TRP A 113 -14.81 34.92 30.34
N MET A 114 -15.71 35.44 29.49
CA MET A 114 -16.34 34.66 28.42
C MET A 114 -15.71 34.84 27.03
N THR A 115 -14.75 35.75 26.84
CA THR A 115 -14.08 35.99 25.54
C THR A 115 -12.78 35.20 25.34
N TRP A 116 -12.21 34.62 26.40
CA TRP A 116 -11.03 33.75 26.28
C TRP A 116 -11.35 32.38 25.67
N LEU A 117 -12.63 32.01 25.56
CA LEU A 117 -13.08 30.76 24.94
C LEU A 117 -13.12 30.82 23.40
N SER A 118 -13.16 32.01 22.79
CA SER A 118 -13.20 32.14 21.32
C SER A 118 -11.83 32.06 20.64
N SER A 119 -10.73 32.22 21.39
CA SER A 119 -9.36 32.19 20.84
C SER A 119 -8.75 30.79 20.73
N VAL A 120 -9.44 29.76 21.23
CA VAL A 120 -8.96 28.36 21.22
C VAL A 120 -9.51 27.56 20.02
N ASN A 121 -10.36 28.18 19.20
CA ASN A 121 -11.18 27.49 18.19
C ASN A 121 -10.43 26.98 16.96
N TRP A 122 -9.13 27.24 16.80
CA TRP A 122 -8.35 26.62 15.72
C TRP A 122 -7.54 25.42 16.22
N LEU A 123 -7.06 25.46 17.47
CA LEU A 123 -6.31 24.38 18.10
C LEU A 123 -7.18 23.15 18.42
N THR A 124 -8.43 23.36 18.84
CA THR A 124 -9.39 22.27 19.10
C THR A 124 -9.80 21.57 17.81
N TRP A 125 -10.00 22.33 16.73
CA TRP A 125 -10.34 21.76 15.43
C TRP A 125 -9.15 21.08 14.76
N PHE A 126 -7.92 21.54 15.03
CA PHE A 126 -6.70 20.83 14.59
C PHE A 126 -6.49 19.53 15.38
N THR A 127 -6.68 19.51 16.69
CA THR A 127 -6.55 18.28 17.49
C THR A 127 -7.65 17.26 17.16
N PHE A 128 -8.89 17.73 16.94
CA PHE A 128 -10.00 16.89 16.47
C PHE A 128 -9.81 16.42 15.02
N GLY A 129 -9.37 17.30 14.12
CA GLY A 129 -9.06 16.93 12.73
C GLY A 129 -7.89 15.94 12.64
N LEU A 130 -6.89 16.09 13.51
CA LEU A 130 -5.73 15.21 13.57
C LEU A 130 -6.07 13.86 14.21
N SER A 131 -6.92 13.81 15.24
CA SER A 131 -7.42 12.54 15.79
C SER A 131 -8.31 11.81 14.78
N GLN A 132 -9.14 12.53 14.04
CA GLN A 132 -9.94 11.96 12.95
C GLN A 132 -9.05 11.49 11.80
N ALA A 133 -7.93 12.17 11.50
CA ALA A 133 -6.94 11.70 10.53
C ALA A 133 -6.24 10.42 10.98
N VAL A 134 -5.92 10.27 12.27
CA VAL A 134 -5.39 9.02 12.84
C VAL A 134 -6.44 7.90 12.75
N ALA A 135 -7.69 8.19 13.10
CA ALA A 135 -8.79 7.22 13.01
C ALA A 135 -9.12 6.84 11.55
N ILE A 136 -9.09 7.79 10.61
CA ILE A 136 -9.21 7.52 9.17
C ILE A 136 -8.00 6.76 8.66
N SER A 137 -6.79 7.01 9.16
CA SER A 137 -5.60 6.24 8.79
C SER A 137 -5.68 4.79 9.30
N ALA A 138 -6.13 4.58 10.52
CA ALA A 138 -6.38 3.27 11.09
C ALA A 138 -7.54 2.55 10.37
N ALA A 139 -8.63 3.27 10.08
CA ALA A 139 -9.75 2.76 9.31
C ALA A 139 -9.34 2.49 7.85
N VAL A 140 -8.45 3.27 7.24
CA VAL A 140 -7.88 3.00 5.91
C VAL A 140 -6.94 1.81 5.99
N GLU A 141 -6.14 1.62 7.05
CA GLU A 141 -5.39 0.38 7.29
C GLU A 141 -6.33 -0.82 7.43
N GLU A 142 -7.48 -0.64 8.09
CA GLU A 142 -8.48 -1.68 8.31
C GLU A 142 -9.34 -1.97 7.07
N PHE A 143 -9.67 -0.96 6.28
CA PHE A 143 -10.42 -1.05 5.01
C PHE A 143 -9.51 -1.52 3.86
N PHE A 144 -8.20 -1.29 3.96
CA PHE A 144 -7.17 -1.92 3.13
C PHE A 144 -6.54 -3.15 3.81
N HIS A 145 -7.35 -3.98 4.48
CA HIS A 145 -7.06 -5.38 4.82
C HIS A 145 -6.81 -6.29 3.59
N TYR A 146 -6.09 -5.80 2.59
CA TYR A 146 -5.58 -6.53 1.42
C TYR A 146 -4.12 -6.96 1.61
N GLY A 147 -3.62 -6.96 2.86
CA GLY A 147 -2.23 -7.26 3.19
C GLY A 147 -1.81 -8.73 3.06
N GLU A 148 -2.77 -9.67 3.04
CA GLU A 148 -2.50 -11.09 2.75
C GLU A 148 -2.15 -11.31 1.26
N SER A 149 -2.54 -10.39 0.36
CA SER A 149 -2.38 -10.60 -1.08
C SER A 149 -0.95 -10.44 -1.60
N TYR A 150 -0.04 -9.76 -0.89
CA TYR A 150 1.36 -9.64 -1.37
C TYR A 150 2.06 -10.98 -1.44
N ARG A 151 1.89 -11.80 -0.40
CA ARG A 151 2.48 -13.14 -0.38
C ARG A 151 1.85 -14.01 -1.45
N GLN A 152 0.53 -13.94 -1.63
CA GLN A 152 -0.16 -14.67 -2.68
C GLN A 152 0.37 -14.29 -4.07
N TYR A 153 0.37 -13.01 -4.45
CA TYR A 153 0.83 -12.60 -5.77
C TYR A 153 2.31 -12.89 -6.01
N ARG A 154 3.16 -12.74 -4.99
CA ARG A 154 4.57 -13.09 -5.10
C ARG A 154 4.75 -14.60 -5.25
N ASN A 155 4.06 -15.39 -4.44
CA ASN A 155 4.13 -16.86 -4.53
C ASN A 155 3.62 -17.35 -5.89
N THR A 156 2.49 -16.83 -6.38
CA THR A 156 1.96 -17.15 -7.70
C THR A 156 2.93 -16.74 -8.81
N ALA A 157 3.57 -15.57 -8.71
CA ALA A 157 4.61 -15.14 -9.65
C ALA A 157 5.84 -16.08 -9.62
N GLU A 158 6.31 -16.49 -8.43
CA GLU A 158 7.41 -17.45 -8.30
C GLU A 158 7.05 -18.81 -8.91
N ILE A 159 5.85 -19.33 -8.64
CA ILE A 159 5.37 -20.59 -9.23
C ILE A 159 5.32 -20.47 -10.76
N MET A 160 4.80 -19.36 -11.28
CA MET A 160 4.69 -19.12 -12.73
C MET A 160 6.07 -19.00 -13.41
N LYS A 161 7.06 -18.43 -12.71
CA LYS A 161 8.47 -18.43 -13.15
C LYS A 161 9.07 -19.82 -13.14
N ILE A 162 8.86 -20.59 -12.07
CA ILE A 162 9.35 -21.97 -11.95
C ILE A 162 8.83 -22.82 -13.09
N GLU A 163 7.52 -22.78 -13.38
CA GLU A 163 6.93 -23.52 -14.50
C GLU A 163 7.52 -23.09 -15.84
N GLY A 164 7.74 -21.78 -16.05
CA GLY A 164 8.42 -21.27 -17.26
C GLY A 164 9.83 -21.82 -17.43
N TRP A 165 10.64 -21.79 -16.37
CA TRP A 165 12.01 -22.32 -16.39
C TRP A 165 12.05 -23.83 -16.60
N GLN A 166 11.15 -24.57 -15.95
CA GLN A 166 11.04 -26.02 -16.14
C GLN A 166 10.71 -26.37 -17.59
N PHE A 167 9.78 -25.62 -18.21
CA PHE A 167 9.45 -25.77 -19.62
C PHE A 167 10.63 -25.43 -20.53
N PHE A 168 11.29 -24.28 -20.33
CA PHE A 168 12.44 -23.87 -21.15
C PHE A 168 13.57 -24.88 -21.16
N GLN A 169 13.84 -25.51 -20.02
CA GLN A 169 14.93 -26.47 -19.89
C GLN A 169 14.50 -27.92 -20.18
N LEU A 170 13.20 -28.17 -20.48
CA LEU A 170 12.62 -29.51 -20.55
C LEU A 170 13.00 -30.33 -19.31
N THR A 171 12.78 -29.75 -18.12
CA THR A 171 13.10 -30.38 -16.84
C THR A 171 11.84 -30.65 -16.01
N GLY A 172 12.02 -31.40 -14.93
CA GLY A 172 10.93 -31.73 -14.02
C GLY A 172 9.85 -32.53 -14.75
N ARG A 173 8.65 -31.97 -14.83
CA ARG A 173 7.50 -32.63 -15.47
C ARG A 173 7.63 -32.73 -16.99
N TYR A 174 8.43 -31.85 -17.61
CA TYR A 174 8.61 -31.79 -19.06
C TYR A 174 9.82 -32.62 -19.54
N SER A 175 10.47 -33.39 -18.66
CA SER A 175 11.69 -34.15 -19.00
C SER A 175 11.48 -35.33 -19.95
N ASN A 176 10.25 -35.81 -20.07
CA ASN A 176 9.92 -36.96 -20.91
C ASN A 176 9.61 -36.56 -22.36
N GLU A 177 9.41 -35.26 -22.62
CA GLU A 177 9.09 -34.72 -23.93
C GLU A 177 10.38 -34.41 -24.71
N LYS A 178 10.38 -34.66 -26.03
CA LYS A 178 11.58 -34.50 -26.86
C LYS A 178 11.75 -33.09 -27.42
N SER A 179 10.68 -32.31 -27.48
CA SER A 179 10.64 -30.96 -28.02
C SER A 179 9.68 -30.09 -27.21
N HIS A 180 9.93 -28.78 -27.17
CA HIS A 180 9.05 -27.82 -26.51
C HIS A 180 7.66 -27.78 -27.14
N SER A 181 7.53 -28.13 -28.43
CA SER A 181 6.22 -28.19 -29.09
C SER A 181 5.32 -29.28 -28.51
N GLU A 182 5.88 -30.43 -28.14
CA GLU A 182 5.15 -31.53 -27.50
C GLU A 182 4.81 -31.18 -26.04
N ALA A 183 5.75 -30.57 -25.32
CA ALA A 183 5.56 -30.11 -23.94
C ALA A 183 4.60 -28.91 -23.78
N TYR A 184 4.30 -28.18 -24.86
CA TYR A 184 3.57 -26.92 -24.79
C TYR A 184 2.13 -27.08 -24.28
N SER A 185 1.42 -28.15 -24.67
CA SER A 185 0.04 -28.37 -24.22
C SER A 185 -0.04 -28.55 -22.71
N ASP A 186 0.90 -29.31 -22.15
CA ASP A 186 1.01 -29.53 -20.72
C ASP A 186 1.36 -28.24 -19.99
N PHE A 187 2.31 -27.47 -20.51
CA PHE A 187 2.66 -26.16 -19.97
C PHE A 187 1.46 -25.20 -19.96
N ALA A 188 0.73 -25.10 -21.07
CA ALA A 188 -0.43 -24.24 -21.18
C ALA A 188 -1.53 -24.63 -20.18
N MET A 189 -1.82 -25.92 -20.02
CA MET A 189 -2.78 -26.39 -19.01
C MET A 189 -2.35 -26.03 -17.59
N ARG A 190 -1.05 -26.11 -17.28
CA ARG A 190 -0.52 -25.76 -15.96
C ARG A 190 -0.62 -24.27 -15.68
N VAL A 191 -0.26 -23.44 -16.65
CA VAL A 191 -0.40 -21.98 -16.56
C VAL A 191 -1.86 -21.61 -16.31
N GLU A 192 -2.80 -22.17 -17.07
CA GLU A 192 -4.23 -21.90 -16.87
C GLU A 192 -4.74 -22.39 -15.51
N GLY A 193 -4.28 -23.56 -15.06
CA GLY A 193 -4.62 -24.08 -13.72
C GLY A 193 -4.14 -23.15 -12.59
N ILE A 194 -2.92 -22.60 -12.69
CA ILE A 194 -2.40 -21.64 -11.72
C ILE A 194 -3.25 -20.37 -11.70
N ILE A 195 -3.65 -19.88 -12.88
CA ILE A 195 -4.46 -18.66 -12.99
C ILE A 195 -5.87 -18.88 -12.44
N GLN A 196 -6.49 -20.03 -12.76
CA GLN A 196 -7.79 -20.39 -12.25
C GLN A 196 -7.78 -20.50 -10.73
N GLN A 197 -6.78 -21.19 -10.16
CA GLN A 197 -6.63 -21.32 -8.71
C GLN A 197 -6.46 -19.96 -8.01
N ASP A 198 -5.71 -19.02 -8.60
CA ASP A 198 -5.53 -17.68 -8.05
C ASP A 198 -6.85 -16.87 -8.03
N VAL A 199 -7.68 -17.02 -9.07
CA VAL A 199 -9.01 -16.39 -9.16
C VAL A 199 -10.00 -17.03 -8.17
N GLU A 200 -10.02 -18.36 -8.08
CA GLU A 200 -10.91 -19.09 -7.17
C GLU A 200 -10.58 -18.79 -5.70
N GLY A 201 -9.29 -18.73 -5.35
CA GLY A 201 -8.86 -18.34 -4.00
C GLY A 201 -9.39 -16.97 -3.57
N TYR A 202 -9.46 -16.03 -4.50
CA TYR A 202 -10.04 -14.69 -4.26
C TYR A 202 -11.56 -14.74 -4.03
N LEU A 203 -12.29 -15.49 -4.85
CA LEU A 203 -13.74 -15.63 -4.72
C LEU A 203 -14.13 -16.34 -3.41
N ALA A 204 -13.40 -17.39 -3.02
CA ALA A 204 -13.64 -18.09 -1.76
C ALA A 204 -13.38 -17.19 -0.54
N GLN A 205 -12.29 -16.41 -0.56
CA GLN A 205 -11.96 -15.51 0.55
C GLN A 205 -13.01 -14.39 0.70
N THR A 206 -13.47 -13.83 -0.41
CA THR A 206 -14.52 -12.78 -0.38
C THR A 206 -15.87 -13.29 0.10
N GLN A 207 -16.25 -14.53 -0.24
CA GLN A 207 -17.48 -15.17 0.27
C GLN A 207 -17.40 -15.42 1.79
N GLN A 208 -16.28 -15.98 2.28
CA GLN A 208 -16.10 -16.21 3.72
C GLN A 208 -16.11 -14.91 4.54
N SER A 209 -15.51 -13.84 4.03
CA SER A 209 -15.56 -12.52 4.69
C SER A 209 -16.99 -11.97 4.78
N GLN A 210 -17.81 -12.17 3.75
CA GLN A 210 -19.22 -11.75 3.77
C GLN A 210 -20.08 -12.58 4.71
N GLU A 211 -19.89 -13.90 4.75
CA GLU A 211 -20.62 -14.79 5.66
C GLU A 211 -20.32 -14.46 7.13
N LYS A 212 -19.04 -14.28 7.48
CA LYS A 212 -18.65 -13.86 8.84
C LYS A 212 -19.24 -12.52 9.23
N ALA A 213 -19.30 -11.56 8.30
CA ALA A 213 -19.93 -10.27 8.55
C ALA A 213 -21.45 -10.40 8.80
N LYS A 214 -22.15 -11.22 8.01
CA LYS A 214 -23.59 -11.49 8.21
C LYS A 214 -23.87 -12.22 9.52
N GLN A 215 -23.01 -13.16 9.90
CA GLN A 215 -23.15 -13.92 11.13
C GLN A 215 -22.91 -13.06 12.38
N ASN A 216 -21.92 -12.17 12.35
CA ASN A 216 -21.68 -11.19 13.44
C ASN A 216 -22.81 -10.17 13.60
N VAL A 217 -23.52 -9.81 12.52
CA VAL A 217 -24.68 -8.92 12.58
C VAL A 217 -25.88 -9.62 13.23
N ASN A 218 -26.17 -10.87 12.85
CA ASN A 218 -27.28 -11.63 13.45
C ASN A 218 -27.07 -11.90 14.95
N VAL A 219 -25.84 -12.22 15.37
CA VAL A 219 -25.53 -12.47 16.78
C VAL A 219 -25.74 -11.23 17.67
N ASN A 220 -25.63 -10.01 17.12
CA ASN A 220 -25.88 -8.76 17.84
C ASN A 220 -27.36 -8.32 17.83
N LEU A 221 -28.23 -8.96 17.04
CA LEU A 221 -29.67 -8.68 17.00
C LEU A 221 -30.47 -9.54 18.00
N ASP A 222 -29.89 -10.65 18.46
CA ASP A 222 -30.46 -11.57 19.45
C ASP A 222 -30.02 -11.26 20.90
N GLN A 223 -29.33 -10.14 21.14
CA GLN A 223 -28.96 -9.60 22.46
C GLN A 223 -29.70 -8.29 22.74
#